data_AF-A0AAW5TFY8-F1
#
_entry.id   AF-A0AAW5TFY8-F1
#
_cell.length_a   1.000
_cell.length_b   1.000
_cell.length_c   1.000
_cell.angle_alpha   90.00
_cell.angle_beta   90.00
_cell.angle_gamma   90.00
#
_symmetry.space_group_name_H-M   'P 1'
#
loop_
_entity.id
_entity.type
_entity.pdbx_description
1 polymer ?
#
loop_
_entity_poly.entity_id
_entity_poly.type
_entity_poly.pdbx_seq_one_letter_code
_entity_poly.pdbx_strand_id
1 'polypeptide(L)' 'MENIIQDLDLAEKQALINLGWTIDEYENADYYRLNEILSAKEPQDRVVDPMSFL' A
#
# COMPACT_ATOMS: atom_id res chain seq x y z
N MET A 1 -1.02 -13.78 -19.85
CA MET A 1 -1.49 -13.85 -18.45
C MET A 1 -0.35 -14.20 -17.50
N GLU A 2 0.64 -14.98 -17.93
CA GLU A 2 1.79 -15.38 -17.10
C GLU A 2 2.59 -14.21 -16.53
N ASN A 3 2.85 -13.16 -17.32
CA ASN A 3 3.54 -11.96 -16.83
C ASN A 3 2.79 -11.24 -15.69
N ILE A 4 1.46 -11.19 -15.75
CA ILE A 4 0.64 -10.52 -14.72
C ILE A 4 0.71 -11.29 -13.41
N ILE A 5 0.72 -12.62 -13.47
CA ILE A 5 0.87 -13.46 -12.27
C ILE A 5 2.26 -13.23 -11.66
N GLN A 6 3.31 -13.21 -12.48
CA GLN A 6 4.66 -12.92 -11.97
C GLN A 6 4.79 -11.53 -11.33
N ASP A 7 4.10 -10.52 -11.86
CA ASP A 7 4.08 -9.18 -11.27
C ASP A 7 3.39 -9.18 -9.89
N LEU A 8 2.32 -9.98 -9.71
CA LEU A 8 1.63 -10.14 -8.43
C LEU A 8 2.51 -10.89 -7.42
N ASP A 9 3.17 -11.97 -7.82
CA ASP A 9 4.10 -12.74 -6.97
C ASP A 9 5.29 -11.87 -6.53
N LEU A 10 5.75 -10.96 -7.40
CA LEU A 10 6.82 -10.03 -7.07
C LEU A 10 6.37 -9.02 -6.00
N ALA A 11 5.15 -8.50 -6.10
CA ALA A 11 4.57 -7.60 -5.10
C ALA A 11 4.42 -8.30 -3.75
N GLU A 12 3.96 -9.55 -3.74
CA GLU A 12 3.87 -10.38 -2.54
C GLU A 12 5.23 -10.56 -1.87
N LYS A 13 6.23 -11.01 -2.63
CA LYS A 13 7.60 -11.18 -2.13
C LYS A 13 8.13 -9.88 -1.51
N GLN A 14 7.87 -8.74 -2.14
CA GLN A 14 8.31 -7.45 -1.64
C GLN A 14 7.62 -7.08 -0.32
N ALA A 15 6.32 -7.38 -0.17
CA ALA A 15 5.58 -7.15 1.06
C ALA A 15 6.10 -8.02 2.22
N LEU A 16 6.35 -9.32 1.98
CA LEU A 16 6.90 -10.22 2.99
C LEU A 16 8.27 -9.73 3.51
N ILE A 17 9.14 -9.25 2.60
CA ILE A 17 10.48 -8.77 2.96
C ILE A 17 10.44 -7.41 3.66
N ASN A 18 9.69 -6.45 3.10
CA ASN A 18 9.77 -5.05 3.53
C ASN A 18 8.87 -4.74 4.72
N LEU A 19 7.69 -5.37 4.78
CA LEU A 19 6.70 -5.14 5.83
C LEU A 19 6.78 -6.20 6.94
N GLY A 20 7.58 -7.26 6.73
CA GLY A 20 7.71 -8.38 7.65
C GLY A 20 6.43 -9.21 7.74
N TRP A 21 5.58 -9.12 6.72
CA TRP A 21 4.32 -9.85 6.67
C TRP A 21 4.56 -11.34 6.47
N THR A 22 3.65 -12.13 7.02
CA THR A 22 3.45 -13.52 6.68
C THR A 22 2.60 -13.64 5.41
N ILE A 23 2.63 -14.81 4.76
CA ILE A 23 1.82 -15.09 3.57
C ILE A 23 0.34 -14.86 3.88
N ASP A 24 -0.14 -15.39 5.00
CA ASP A 24 -1.53 -15.24 5.43
C ASP A 24 -1.94 -13.77 5.59
N GLU A 25 -1.06 -12.90 6.10
CA GLU A 25 -1.34 -11.47 6.24
C GLU A 25 -1.45 -10.77 4.88
N TYR A 26 -0.63 -11.15 3.90
CA TYR A 26 -0.70 -10.58 2.55
C TYR A 26 -1.96 -11.05 1.81
N GLU A 27 -2.27 -12.35 1.83
CA GLU A 27 -3.42 -12.91 1.12
C GLU A 27 -4.77 -12.43 1.67
N ASN A 28 -4.84 -12.14 2.98
CA ASN A 28 -6.05 -11.66 3.63
C ASN A 28 -6.11 -10.13 3.77
N ALA A 29 -5.08 -9.39 3.33
CA ALA A 29 -5.09 -7.94 3.40
C ALA A 29 -6.13 -7.33 2.45
N ASP A 30 -6.82 -6.29 2.91
CA ASP A 30 -7.61 -5.44 2.01
C ASP A 30 -6.65 -4.64 1.13
N TYR A 31 -6.53 -5.07 -0.13
CA TYR A 31 -5.66 -4.47 -1.12
C TYR A 31 -5.89 -2.95 -1.30
N TYR A 32 -7.15 -2.50 -1.27
CA TYR A 32 -7.46 -1.08 -1.43
C TYR A 32 -7.01 -0.28 -0.22
N ARG A 33 -7.31 -0.79 0.98
CA ARG A 33 -6.89 -0.14 2.23
C ARG A 33 -5.37 -0.12 2.39
N LEU A 34 -4.70 -1.20 2.01
CA LEU A 34 -3.24 -1.27 2.03
C LEU A 34 -2.63 -0.19 1.14
N ASN A 35 -3.12 -0.06 -0.10
CA ASN A 35 -2.64 0.99 -1.01
C ASN A 35 -2.91 2.40 -0.50
N GLU A 36 -4.05 2.65 0.16
CA GLU A 36 -4.31 3.93 0.82
C GLU A 36 -3.27 4.26 1.91
N ILE A 37 -2.92 3.28 2.74
CA ILE A 37 -1.94 3.44 3.81
C ILE A 37 -0.54 3.69 3.23
N LEU A 38 -0.14 2.91 2.23
CA LEU A 38 1.17 3.07 1.56
C LEU A 38 1.28 4.39 0.78
N SER A 39 0.15 4.93 0.32
CA SER A 39 0.08 6.23 -0.36
C SER A 39 -0.13 7.41 0.59
N ALA A 40 -0.19 7.17 1.90
CA ALA A 40 -0.43 8.21 2.88
C ALA A 40 0.70 9.25 2.87
N LYS A 41 0.32 10.52 2.72
CA LYS A 41 1.27 11.63 2.70
C LYS A 41 1.61 12.11 4.11
N GLU A 42 2.84 12.56 4.28
CA GLU A 42 3.27 13.28 5.49
C GLU A 42 2.45 14.55 5.70
N PRO A 43 2.22 15.01 6.94
CA PRO A 43 1.41 16.20 7.22
C PRO A 43 1.78 17.43 6.38
N GLN A 44 3.07 17.64 6.13
CA GLN A 44 3.61 18.74 5.32
C GLN A 44 3.31 18.64 3.81
N ASP A 45 3.05 17.43 3.31
CA ASP A 45 2.80 17.14 1.89
C ASP A 45 1.30 16.95 1.59
N ARG A 46 0.46 17.02 2.63
CA ARG A 46 -1.00 16.99 2.50
C ARG A 46 -1.47 18.33 1.93
N VAL A 47 -2.46 18.27 1.04
CA VAL A 47 -3.14 19.48 0.58
C VAL A 47 -3.81 20.11 1.79
N VAL A 48 -3.43 21.34 2.13
CA VAL A 48 -4.06 22.09 3.21
C VAL A 48 -5.45 22.51 2.74
N ASP A 49 -6.48 22.16 3.51
CA ASP A 49 -7.86 22.57 3.22
C ASP A 49 -7.92 24.11 3.21
N PRO A 50 -8.35 24.76 2.10
CA PRO A 50 -8.51 26.21 2.06
C PRO A 50 -9.41 26.77 3.18
N MET A 51 -10.33 25.95 3.71
CA MET A 51 -11.21 26.30 4.81
C MET A 51 -10.54 26.25 6.18
N SER A 52 -9.35 25.66 6.30
CA SER A 52 -8.61 25.61 7.57
C SER A 52 -7.98 26.95 7.99
N PHE A 53 -8.00 27.94 7.09
CA PHE A 53 -7.53 29.31 7.34
C PHE A 53 -8.64 30.34 7.54
N LEU A 54 -9.91 29.92 7.57
CA LEU A 54 -11.10 30.76 7.87
C LEU A 54 -11.52 30.59 9.33
#